data_AF-A0A2D8I508-F1
#
_entry.id   AF-A0A2D8I508-F1
#
_cell.length_a   1.000
_cell.length_b   1.000
_cell.length_c   1.000
_cell.angle_alpha   90.00
_cell.angle_beta   90.00
_cell.angle_gamma   90.00
#
_symmetry.space_group_name_H-M   'P 1'
#
loop_
_entity.id
_entity.type
_entity.pdbx_description
1 polymer ?
#
loop_
_entity_poly.entity_id
_entity_poly.type
_entity_poly.pdbx_seq_one_letter_code
_entity_poly.pdbx_strand_id
1 'polypeptide(L)' 'MILGYGKNDNYDGERFITYTEAAELLEVYCHSNVTELVENKVLPSYSLPLTDRRRVKKSDVLLILSEKKAPSTSTTL' A
#
# COMPACT_ATOMS: atom_id res chain seq x y z
N MET A 1 -17.82 17.17 7.42
CA MET A 1 -16.41 17.14 6.94
C MET A 1 -16.04 15.69 6.74
N ILE A 2 -15.92 15.24 5.48
CA ILE A 2 -15.36 13.91 5.18
C ILE A 2 -13.88 14.17 4.94
N LEU A 3 -13.03 13.91 5.95
CA LEU A 3 -11.59 13.89 5.72
C LEU A 3 -11.30 12.70 4.82
N GLY A 4 -10.91 12.98 3.57
CA GLY A 4 -10.46 11.96 2.63
C GLY A 4 -9.14 11.39 3.11
N TYR A 5 -9.17 10.32 3.90
CA TYR A 5 -7.98 9.59 4.28
C TYR A 5 -7.69 8.54 3.19
N GLY A 6 -6.46 8.52 2.64
CA GLY A 6 -6.02 7.49 1.69
C GLY A 6 -5.93 8.00 0.25
N LYS A 7 -6.74 7.44 -0.67
CA LYS A 7 -6.72 7.73 -2.12
C LYS A 7 -7.00 9.20 -2.45
N ASN A 8 -7.68 9.91 -1.55
CA ASN A 8 -8.11 11.31 -1.72
C ASN A 8 -7.34 12.31 -0.84
N ASP A 9 -6.23 11.91 -0.20
CA ASP A 9 -5.36 12.88 0.47
C ASP A 9 -4.37 13.51 -0.54
N ASN A 10 -4.15 14.82 -0.42
CA ASN A 10 -3.19 15.60 -1.22
C ASN A 10 -1.93 15.92 -0.39
N TYR A 11 -1.50 14.98 0.46
CA TYR A 11 -0.34 15.19 1.33
C TYR A 11 0.94 14.85 0.56
N ASP A 12 1.80 15.85 0.36
CA ASP A 12 3.04 15.72 -0.43
C ASP A 12 4.16 14.92 0.27
N GLY A 13 4.00 14.61 1.56
CA GLY A 13 5.00 13.89 2.35
C GLY A 13 4.80 12.37 2.43
N GLU A 14 5.79 11.68 3.00
CA GLU A 14 5.72 10.24 3.27
C GLU A 14 4.64 9.94 4.34
N ARG A 15 3.69 9.05 4.02
CA ARG A 15 2.59 8.68 4.91
C ARG A 15 2.60 7.19 5.22
N PHE A 16 2.42 6.88 6.50
CA PHE A 16 2.23 5.51 6.99
C PHE A 16 0.73 5.23 7.12
N ILE A 17 0.23 4.29 6.33
CA ILE A 17 -1.18 3.94 6.23
C ILE A 17 -1.46 2.58 6.88
N THR A 18 -2.71 2.37 7.27
CA THR A 18 -3.20 1.06 7.75
C THR A 18 -3.26 0.04 6.61
N TYR A 19 -3.36 -1.24 6.95
CA TYR A 19 -3.55 -2.30 5.95
C TYR A 19 -4.89 -2.16 5.22
N THR A 20 -5.92 -1.63 5.89
CA THR A 20 -7.21 -1.34 5.27
C THR A 20 -7.08 -0.25 4.21
N GLU A 21 -6.44 0.88 4.55
CA GLU A 21 -6.15 1.96 3.58
C GLU A 21 -5.26 1.46 2.42
N ALA A 22 -4.29 0.58 2.70
CA ALA A 22 -3.45 -0.01 1.66
C ALA A 22 -4.24 -0.95 0.72
N ALA A 23 -5.18 -1.73 1.28
CA ALA A 23 -6.05 -2.61 0.49
C ALA A 23 -6.97 -1.79 -0.44
N GLU A 24 -7.50 -0.67 0.05
CA GLU A 24 -8.27 0.28 -0.76
C GLU A 24 -7.46 0.88 -1.90
N LEU A 25 -6.19 1.22 -1.66
CA LEU A 25 -5.28 1.75 -2.69
C LEU A 25 -4.90 0.70 -3.74
N LEU A 26 -4.70 -0.55 -3.33
CA LEU A 26 -4.39 -1.66 -4.24
C LEU A 26 -5.63 -2.20 -4.98
N GLU A 27 -6.81 -1.65 -4.68
CA GLU A 27 -8.11 -2.12 -5.20
C GLU A 27 -8.34 -3.60 -4.89
N VAL A 28 -7.94 -4.02 -3.70
CA VAL A 28 -8.09 -5.39 -3.20
C VAL A 28 -9.13 -5.40 -2.09
N TYR A 29 -10.11 -6.31 -2.19
CA TYR A 29 -11.23 -6.38 -1.26
C TYR A 29 -10.86 -6.88 0.15
N CYS A 30 -9.70 -7.51 0.32
CA CYS A 30 -9.29 -8.16 1.57
C CYS A 30 -7.97 -7.59 2.10
N HIS A 31 -7.99 -7.14 3.36
CA HIS A 31 -6.78 -6.72 4.09
C HIS A 31 -5.78 -7.88 4.29
N SER A 32 -6.26 -9.13 4.24
CA SER A 32 -5.42 -10.34 4.28
C SER A 32 -4.36 -10.35 3.18
N ASN A 33 -4.68 -9.85 1.99
CA ASN A 33 -3.71 -9.80 0.89
C ASN A 33 -2.57 -8.83 1.19
N VAL A 34 -2.84 -7.73 1.90
CA VAL A 34 -1.79 -6.82 2.36
C VAL A 34 -0.95 -7.49 3.45
N THR A 35 -1.57 -8.23 4.36
CA THR A 35 -0.86 -9.03 5.36
C THR A 35 0.08 -10.05 4.70
N GLU A 36 -0.39 -10.78 3.69
CA GLU A 36 0.44 -11.73 2.92
C GLU A 36 1.62 -11.04 2.23
N LEU A 37 1.41 -9.86 1.63
CA LEU A 37 2.51 -9.09 1.02
C LEU A 37 3.56 -8.70 2.07
N VAL A 38 3.14 -8.37 3.28
CA VAL A 38 4.04 -8.06 4.39
C VAL A 38 4.76 -9.30 4.90
N GLU A 39 4.06 -10.41 5.10
CA GLU A 39 4.63 -11.68 5.59
C GLU A 39 5.64 -12.27 4.60
N ASN A 40 5.36 -12.15 3.30
CA ASN A 40 6.25 -12.54 2.21
C ASN A 40 7.41 -11.56 1.98
N LYS A 41 7.54 -10.51 2.80
CA LYS A 41 8.57 -9.45 2.69
C LYS A 41 8.55 -8.68 1.37
N VAL A 42 7.42 -8.69 0.65
CA VAL A 42 7.20 -7.90 -0.57
C VAL A 42 6.91 -6.44 -0.19
N LEU A 43 6.17 -6.22 0.90
CA LEU A 43 5.84 -4.89 1.41
C LEU A 43 6.44 -4.69 2.81
N PRO A 44 7.32 -3.69 3.02
CA PRO A 44 7.87 -3.42 4.35
C PRO A 44 6.77 -2.88 5.29
N SER A 45 6.76 -3.40 6.51
CA SER A 45 5.85 -2.95 7.57
C SER A 45 6.60 -2.36 8.75
N TYR A 46 5.96 -1.41 9.42
CA TYR A 46 6.50 -0.65 10.52
C TYR A 46 5.57 -0.81 11.72
N SER A 47 6.11 -1.23 12.86
CA SER A 47 5.36 -1.32 14.10
C SER A 47 5.27 0.05 14.76
N LEU A 48 4.11 0.35 15.34
CA LEU A 48 3.97 1.50 16.23
C LEU A 48 4.45 1.12 17.63
N PRO A 49 5.20 1.98 18.33
CA PRO A 49 5.56 1.72 19.71
C PRO A 49 4.29 1.55 20.56
N LEU A 50 4.32 0.62 21.51
CA LEU A 50 3.24 0.36 22.48
C LEU A 50 1.95 -0.23 21.89
N THR A 51 1.95 -0.66 20.62
CA THR A 51 0.80 -1.37 20.02
C THR A 51 1.26 -2.48 19.09
N ASP A 52 0.45 -3.52 18.93
CA ASP A 52 0.70 -4.57 17.92
C ASP A 52 0.30 -4.13 16.50
N ARG A 53 -0.14 -2.88 16.34
CA ARG A 53 -0.59 -2.35 15.06
C ARG A 53 0.60 -2.05 14.16
N ARG A 54 0.55 -2.58 12.96
CA ARG A 54 1.52 -2.32 11.89
C ARG A 54 0.98 -1.33 10.87
N ARG A 55 1.91 -0.61 10.25
CA ARG A 55 1.66 0.37 9.19
C ARG A 55 2.57 0.07 8.01
N VAL A 56 2.17 0.53 6.82
CA VAL A 56 2.97 0.43 5.59
C VAL A 56 3.12 1.82 4.99
N LYS A 57 4.17 2.06 4.22
CA LYS A 57 4.33 3.33 3.51
C LYS A 57 3.39 3.38 2.31
N LYS A 58 2.74 4.53 2.13
CA LYS A 58 1.87 4.79 0.97
C LYS A 58 2.65 4.71 -0.34
N SER A 59 3.89 5.21 -0.38
CA SER A 59 4.76 5.17 -1.56
C SER A 59 5.05 3.73 -2.02
N ASP A 60 5.45 2.85 -1.10
CA ASP A 60 5.72 1.44 -1.38
C ASP A 60 4.47 0.71 -1.94
N VAL A 61 3.29 1.02 -1.39
CA VAL A 61 2.02 0.46 -1.87
C VAL A 61 1.70 0.92 -3.30
N LEU A 62 1.93 2.20 -3.60
CA LEU A 62 1.73 2.76 -4.95
C LEU A 62 2.75 2.19 -5.95
N LEU A 63 3.97 1.90 -5.51
CA LEU A 63 4.99 1.26 -6.32
C LEU A 63 4.54 -0.15 -6.75
N ILE A 64 4.05 -0.97 -5.82
CA ILE A 64 3.49 -2.30 -6.13
C ILE A 64 2.31 -2.18 -7.11
N LEU A 65 1.44 -1.18 -6.94
CA LEU A 65 0.35 -0.94 -7.88
C LEU A 65 0.87 -0.62 -9.29
N SER A 66 1.94 0.18 -9.39
CA SER A 66 2.56 0.52 -10.67
C SER A 66 3.19 -0.69 -11.35
N GLU A 67 3.83 -1.59 -10.59
CA GLU A 67 4.39 -2.84 -11.09
C GLU A 67 3.30 -3.80 -11.56
N LYS A 68 2.21 -3.94 -10.81
CA LYS A 68 1.04 -4.75 -11.20
C LYS A 68 0.39 -4.25 -12.50
N LYS A 69 0.46 -2.94 -12.76
CA LYS A 69 -0.10 -2.30 -13.96
C LYS A 69 0.85 -2.34 -15.16
N ALA A 70 2.09 -2.80 -15.01
CA ALA A 70 3.01 -3.01 -16.11
C ALA A 70 2.92 -4.47 -16.61
N PRO A 71 2.05 -4.81 -17.57
CA PRO A 71 2.32 -5.95 -18.43
C PRO A 71 3.50 -5.54 -19.30
N SER A 72 4.62 -6.25 -19.14
CA SER A 72 5.62 -6.51 -20.18
C SER A 72 5.32 -5.88 -21.55
N THR A 73 5.77 -4.64 -21.80
CA THR A 73 6.12 -4.23 -23.17
C THR A 73 7.49 -4.83 -23.48
N SER A 74 7.56 -6.16 -23.58
CA SER A 74 8.66 -6.82 -24.26
C SER A 74 8.44 -6.61 -25.75
N THR A 75 9.09 -5.57 -26.26
CA THR A 75 9.76 -5.47 -27.57
C THR A 75 9.17 -6.34 -28.69
N THR A 76 8.36 -5.70 -29.54
CA THR A 76 8.35 -6.05 -30.97
C THR A 76 9.49 -5.27 -31.61
N LEU A 77 10.46 -5.97 -32.20
CA LEU A 77 11.11 -5.70 -33.50
C LEU A 77 12.16 -6.79 -33.74
#